data_AF-A0AAD0P449-F1
#
_entry.id   AF-A0AAD0P449-F1
#
_cell.length_a   1.000
_cell.length_b   1.000
_cell.length_c   1.000
_cell.angle_alpha   90.00
_cell.angle_beta   90.00
_cell.angle_gamma   90.00
#
_symmetry.space_group_name_H-M   'P 1'
#
loop_
_entity.id
_entity.type
_entity.pdbx_description
1 polymer ?
#
loop_
_entity_poly.entity_id
_entity_poly.type
_entity_poly.pdbx_seq_one_letter_code
_entity_poly.pdbx_strand_id
1 'polypeptide(L)'
;MSISFKYLEEDGKRLADYGWTIPGDLTPLEVHNLANANDRAEVDLFFEQHYAHDINLFKMCNSIYSAEIYSNWRKLIDECIFCFRSEKYLVAIPSLISIIDGALAQIGGTSGIRIKGLCLEQAQKQTGGSVKYYFWLSVYNFISNLFSKSDFNDPKPQFLNRNWILHGRSVAEWEKTDCLRLMQTLDTLVTATKSRGIRSYLEKWKEDSKLIER
;
A
#
# COMPACT_ATOMS: atom_id res chain seq x y z
N MET A 1 7.68 9.59 -24.47
CA MET A 1 8.93 9.23 -23.75
C MET A 1 8.65 7.91 -23.02
N SER A 2 9.22 6.78 -23.49
CA SER A 2 8.82 5.44 -23.04
C SER A 2 9.28 5.18 -21.61
N ILE A 3 8.34 5.03 -20.68
CA ILE A 3 8.65 4.64 -19.32
C ILE A 3 8.89 3.13 -19.33
N SER A 4 10.16 2.77 -19.30
CA SER A 4 10.59 1.39 -19.04
C SER A 4 10.22 1.00 -17.61
N PHE A 5 9.84 -0.26 -17.40
CA PHE A 5 9.69 -0.89 -16.07
C PHE A 5 10.90 -0.65 -15.15
N LYS A 6 12.06 -0.26 -15.71
CA LYS A 6 13.26 0.16 -14.99
C LYS A 6 13.04 1.26 -13.94
N TYR A 7 12.10 2.20 -14.15
CA TYR A 7 11.88 3.31 -13.21
C TYR A 7 10.97 2.96 -12.03
N LEU A 8 10.15 1.91 -12.14
CA LEU A 8 9.15 1.55 -11.13
C LEU A 8 9.74 1.18 -9.76
N GLU A 9 10.99 0.76 -9.72
CA GLU A 9 11.71 0.51 -8.47
C GLU A 9 12.01 1.82 -7.72
N GLU A 10 12.53 2.83 -8.42
CA GLU A 10 12.78 4.15 -7.86
C GLU A 10 11.47 4.88 -7.55
N ASP A 11 10.49 4.81 -8.46
CA ASP A 11 9.18 5.43 -8.30
C ASP A 11 8.44 4.85 -7.08
N GLY A 12 8.48 3.52 -6.92
CA GLY A 12 7.90 2.84 -5.76
C GLY A 12 8.58 3.19 -4.44
N LYS A 13 9.87 3.57 -4.46
CA LYS A 13 10.57 4.09 -3.28
C LYS A 13 10.14 5.51 -2.95
N ARG A 14 10.08 6.40 -3.95
CA ARG A 14 9.64 7.79 -3.76
C ARG A 14 8.19 7.87 -3.28
N LEU A 15 7.29 7.08 -3.87
CA LEU A 15 5.91 6.98 -3.38
C LEU A 15 5.84 6.52 -1.92
N ALA A 16 6.69 5.58 -1.51
CA ALA A 16 6.74 5.15 -0.12
C ALA A 16 7.26 6.23 0.83
N ASP A 17 8.16 7.11 0.37
CA ASP A 17 8.61 8.29 1.12
C ASP A 17 7.47 9.31 1.31
N TYR A 18 6.53 9.38 0.35
CA TYR A 18 5.26 10.10 0.51
C TYR A 18 4.20 9.33 1.30
N GLY A 19 4.47 8.07 1.65
CA GLY A 19 3.59 7.24 2.45
C GLY A 19 2.59 6.39 1.68
N TRP A 20 2.83 6.14 0.39
CA TRP A 20 1.92 5.40 -0.48
C TRP A 20 2.59 4.18 -1.10
N THR A 21 1.80 3.13 -1.33
CA THR A 21 2.20 1.99 -2.15
C THR A 21 1.80 2.22 -3.62
N ILE A 22 2.35 1.43 -4.54
CA ILE A 22 1.92 1.41 -5.95
C ILE A 22 0.51 0.78 -5.98
N PRO A 23 -0.53 1.50 -6.47
CA PRO A 23 -1.88 0.95 -6.60
C PRO A 23 -1.95 -0.01 -7.79
N GLY A 24 -2.82 -1.01 -7.70
CA GLY A 24 -3.04 -1.93 -8.81
C GLY A 24 -3.62 -1.26 -10.05
N ASP A 25 -4.55 -0.31 -9.85
CA ASP A 25 -5.39 0.29 -10.88
C ASP A 25 -4.74 1.42 -11.70
N LEU A 26 -3.62 1.96 -11.22
CA LEU A 26 -2.81 2.95 -11.94
C LEU A 26 -1.88 2.31 -12.98
N THR A 27 -1.58 3.08 -14.02
CA THR A 27 -0.60 2.77 -15.06
C THR A 27 0.81 3.14 -14.60
N PRO A 28 1.86 2.57 -15.22
CA PRO A 28 3.24 2.97 -14.92
C PRO A 28 3.52 4.45 -15.12
N LEU A 29 2.87 5.09 -16.10
CA LEU A 29 3.01 6.53 -16.35
C LEU A 29 2.38 7.37 -15.23
N GLU A 30 1.18 7.00 -14.76
CA GLU A 30 0.55 7.67 -13.62
C GLU A 30 1.40 7.52 -12.35
N VAL A 31 1.91 6.31 -12.09
CA VAL A 31 2.82 6.04 -10.96
C VAL A 31 4.08 6.89 -11.06
N HIS A 32 4.70 6.97 -12.24
CA HIS A 32 5.89 7.78 -12.47
C HIS A 32 5.62 9.27 -12.26
N ASN A 33 4.50 9.79 -12.78
CA ASN A 33 4.13 11.19 -12.60
C ASN A 33 3.95 11.53 -11.10
N LEU A 34 3.28 10.67 -10.34
CA LEU A 34 3.11 10.85 -8.90
C LEU A 34 4.44 10.77 -8.13
N ALA A 35 5.33 9.86 -8.53
CA ALA A 35 6.65 9.73 -7.93
C ALA A 35 7.59 10.91 -8.24
N ASN A 36 7.27 11.73 -9.24
CA ASN A 36 7.98 12.96 -9.60
C ASN A 36 7.20 14.23 -9.25
N ALA A 37 6.13 14.12 -8.45
CA ALA A 37 5.43 15.27 -7.88
C ALA A 37 6.38 16.14 -7.04
N ASN A 38 6.04 17.41 -6.85
CA ASN A 38 6.93 18.35 -6.16
C ASN A 38 7.04 18.02 -4.67
N ASP A 39 5.93 17.59 -4.07
CA ASP A 39 5.84 17.30 -2.65
C ASP A 39 4.76 16.24 -2.35
N ARG A 40 4.70 15.87 -1.06
CA ARG A 40 3.73 14.90 -0.54
C ARG A 40 2.29 15.38 -0.64
N ALA A 41 2.04 16.68 -0.51
CA ALA A 41 0.68 17.22 -0.49
C ALA A 41 0.02 17.07 -1.87
N GLU A 42 0.79 17.20 -2.94
CA GLU A 42 0.34 16.93 -4.31
C GLU A 42 -0.09 15.47 -4.50
N VAL A 43 0.71 14.51 -3.99
CA VAL A 43 0.39 13.07 -4.04
C VAL A 43 -0.82 12.72 -3.17
N ASP A 44 -0.90 13.30 -1.98
CA ASP A 44 -2.04 13.13 -1.08
C ASP A 44 -3.34 13.62 -1.72
N LEU A 45 -3.31 14.81 -2.31
CA LEU A 45 -4.46 15.39 -3.00
C LEU A 45 -4.92 14.51 -4.16
N PHE A 46 -3.99 13.97 -4.95
CA PHE A 46 -4.31 13.02 -6.02
C PHE A 46 -5.07 11.82 -5.47
N PHE A 47 -4.57 11.15 -4.44
CA PHE A 47 -5.22 9.95 -3.90
C PHE A 47 -6.54 10.26 -3.20
N GLU A 48 -6.66 11.40 -2.52
CA GLU A 48 -7.93 11.84 -1.97
C GLU A 48 -8.99 12.02 -3.06
N GLN A 49 -8.63 12.65 -4.18
CA GLN A 49 -9.51 12.82 -5.33
C GLN A 49 -9.80 11.49 -6.02
N HIS A 50 -8.79 10.64 -6.19
CA HIS A 50 -8.93 9.31 -6.79
C HIS A 50 -9.96 8.46 -6.04
N TYR A 51 -9.90 8.47 -4.71
CA TYR A 51 -10.83 7.72 -3.85
C TYR A 51 -12.08 8.49 -3.43
N ALA A 52 -12.18 9.80 -3.72
CA ALA A 52 -13.45 10.53 -3.62
C ALA A 52 -14.47 10.04 -4.65
N HIS A 53 -14.01 9.43 -5.74
CA HIS A 53 -14.88 8.74 -6.68
C HIS A 53 -15.37 7.42 -6.07
N ASP A 54 -16.67 7.32 -5.79
CA ASP A 54 -17.30 6.16 -5.14
C ASP A 54 -16.90 4.82 -5.78
N ILE A 55 -16.73 4.80 -7.10
CA ILE A 55 -16.37 3.57 -7.82
C ILE A 55 -14.96 3.07 -7.46
N ASN A 56 -13.98 3.96 -7.27
CA ASN A 56 -12.60 3.59 -6.96
C ASN A 56 -12.50 3.14 -5.50
N LEU A 57 -13.14 3.87 -4.58
CA LEU A 57 -13.24 3.47 -3.19
C LEU A 57 -13.97 2.12 -3.04
N PHE A 58 -15.08 1.94 -3.75
CA PHE A 58 -15.83 0.68 -3.77
C PHE A 58 -14.97 -0.49 -4.27
N LYS A 59 -14.24 -0.31 -5.38
CA LYS A 59 -13.33 -1.32 -5.93
C LYS A 59 -12.26 -1.71 -4.92
N MET A 60 -11.61 -0.74 -4.28
CA MET A 60 -10.60 -0.98 -3.24
C MET A 60 -11.20 -1.76 -2.06
N CYS A 61 -12.32 -1.29 -1.51
CA CYS A 61 -13.00 -1.96 -0.39
C CYS A 61 -13.40 -3.40 -0.73
N ASN A 62 -13.98 -3.62 -1.90
CA ASN A 62 -14.41 -4.94 -2.34
C ASN A 62 -13.22 -5.89 -2.61
N SER A 63 -12.12 -5.36 -3.17
CA SER A 63 -10.88 -6.11 -3.38
C SER A 63 -10.29 -6.58 -2.05
N ILE A 64 -10.23 -5.69 -1.04
CA ILE A 64 -9.79 -6.03 0.31
C ILE A 64 -10.74 -7.05 0.95
N TYR A 65 -12.04 -6.80 0.96
CA TYR A 65 -13.03 -7.67 1.63
C TYR A 65 -13.08 -9.09 1.06
N SER A 66 -12.92 -9.23 -0.26
CA SER A 66 -13.01 -10.52 -0.95
C SER A 66 -11.72 -11.35 -0.90
N ALA A 67 -10.58 -10.75 -0.53
CA ALA A 67 -9.29 -11.41 -0.62
C ALA A 67 -9.10 -12.53 0.43
N GLU A 68 -8.62 -13.68 -0.02
CA GLU A 68 -8.40 -14.85 0.83
C GLU A 68 -7.33 -14.63 1.90
N ILE A 69 -6.32 -13.81 1.60
CA ILE A 69 -5.27 -13.43 2.56
C ILE A 69 -5.82 -12.72 3.81
N TYR A 70 -7.06 -12.23 3.76
CA TYR A 70 -7.72 -11.54 4.85
C TYR A 70 -8.91 -12.28 5.46
N SER A 71 -9.09 -13.57 5.15
CA SER A 71 -10.24 -14.35 5.63
C SER A 71 -10.40 -14.31 7.16
N ASN A 72 -9.29 -14.34 7.92
CA ASN A 72 -9.28 -14.24 9.38
C ASN A 72 -9.69 -12.86 9.94
N TRP A 73 -9.58 -11.79 9.14
CA TRP A 73 -9.87 -10.42 9.57
C TRP A 73 -11.13 -9.83 8.92
N ARG A 74 -11.92 -10.63 8.21
CA ARG A 74 -13.04 -10.13 7.41
C ARG A 74 -14.04 -9.27 8.19
N LYS A 75 -14.35 -9.66 9.44
CA LYS A 75 -15.21 -8.87 10.34
C LYS A 75 -14.55 -7.53 10.70
N LEU A 76 -13.26 -7.54 11.05
CA LEU A 76 -12.53 -6.33 11.39
C LEU A 76 -12.37 -5.40 10.18
N ILE A 77 -12.21 -5.94 8.97
CA ILE A 77 -12.20 -5.17 7.73
C ILE A 77 -13.53 -4.45 7.52
N ASP A 78 -14.65 -5.13 7.74
CA ASP A 78 -15.99 -4.54 7.62
C ASP A 78 -16.16 -3.36 8.59
N GLU A 79 -15.75 -3.54 9.85
CA GLU A 79 -15.72 -2.47 10.86
C GLU A 79 -14.78 -1.32 10.47
N CYS A 80 -13.61 -1.62 9.90
CA CYS A 80 -12.69 -0.59 9.41
C CYS A 80 -13.29 0.23 8.25
N ILE A 81 -13.98 -0.42 7.31
CA ILE A 81 -14.66 0.24 6.19
C ILE A 81 -15.81 1.12 6.72
N PHE A 82 -16.60 0.60 7.66
CA PHE A 82 -17.64 1.38 8.33
C PHE A 82 -17.07 2.60 9.06
N CYS A 83 -15.99 2.41 9.84
CA CYS A 83 -15.32 3.49 10.55
C CYS A 83 -14.75 4.53 9.59
N PHE A 84 -14.12 4.12 8.49
CA PHE A 84 -13.62 5.04 7.47
C PHE A 84 -14.74 5.91 6.89
N ARG A 85 -15.86 5.30 6.49
CA ARG A 85 -17.03 6.02 5.94
C ARG A 85 -17.70 6.94 6.95
N SER A 86 -17.57 6.62 8.24
CA SER A 86 -18.12 7.39 9.35
C SER A 86 -17.12 8.38 9.94
N GLU A 87 -15.98 8.61 9.26
CA GLU A 87 -14.90 9.51 9.67
C GLU A 87 -14.29 9.17 11.06
N LYS A 88 -14.34 7.89 11.44
CA LYS A 88 -13.80 7.36 12.71
C LYS A 88 -12.38 6.82 12.53
N TYR A 89 -11.47 7.67 12.05
CA TYR A 89 -10.09 7.27 11.72
C TYR A 89 -9.28 6.82 12.95
N LEU A 90 -9.57 7.37 14.12
CA LEU A 90 -8.95 6.96 15.40
C LEU A 90 -9.15 5.48 15.74
N VAL A 91 -10.24 4.87 15.26
CA VAL A 91 -10.52 3.44 15.44
C VAL A 91 -10.03 2.63 14.25
N ALA A 92 -10.24 3.15 13.02
CA ALA A 92 -9.86 2.46 11.81
C ALA A 92 -8.35 2.23 11.70
N ILE A 93 -7.52 3.23 12.00
CA ILE A 93 -6.07 3.17 11.77
C ILE A 93 -5.37 2.09 12.61
N PRO A 94 -5.51 2.02 13.94
CA PRO A 94 -4.92 0.95 14.74
C PRO A 94 -5.39 -0.45 14.31
N SER A 95 -6.67 -0.55 13.91
CA SER A 95 -7.29 -1.79 13.45
C SER A 95 -6.70 -2.23 12.11
N LEU A 96 -6.55 -1.32 11.15
CA LEU A 96 -5.92 -1.56 9.84
C LEU A 96 -4.46 -1.99 9.99
N ILE A 97 -3.69 -1.35 10.88
CA ILE A 97 -2.31 -1.76 11.16
C ILE A 97 -2.26 -3.19 11.71
N SER A 98 -3.19 -3.56 12.58
CA SER A 98 -3.27 -4.93 13.13
C SER A 98 -3.62 -5.96 12.06
N ILE A 99 -4.45 -5.61 11.06
CA ILE A 99 -4.73 -6.45 9.90
C ILE A 99 -3.47 -6.63 9.04
N ILE A 100 -2.72 -5.55 8.78
CA ILE A 100 -1.46 -5.60 8.02
C ILE A 100 -0.44 -6.50 8.74
N ASP A 101 -0.26 -6.33 10.05
CA ASP A 101 0.62 -7.15 10.89
C ASP A 101 0.25 -8.63 10.78
N GLY A 102 -1.03 -8.95 10.98
CA GLY A 102 -1.53 -10.31 10.97
C GLY A 102 -1.41 -10.98 9.60
N ALA A 103 -1.77 -10.28 8.53
CA ALA A 103 -1.71 -10.80 7.18
C ALA A 103 -0.26 -11.10 6.75
N LEU A 104 0.67 -10.19 7.05
CA LEU A 104 2.10 -10.41 6.78
C LEU A 104 2.65 -11.57 7.62
N ALA A 105 2.29 -11.67 8.90
CA ALA A 105 2.67 -12.81 9.72
C ALA A 105 2.14 -14.14 9.15
N GLN A 106 0.89 -14.18 8.68
CA GLN A 106 0.31 -15.37 8.03
C GLN A 106 1.07 -15.76 6.77
N ILE A 107 1.52 -14.79 5.95
CA ILE A 107 2.32 -15.05 4.75
C ILE A 107 3.72 -15.58 5.11
N GLY A 108 4.31 -15.09 6.20
CA GLY A 108 5.61 -15.56 6.70
C GLY A 108 5.56 -16.91 7.42
N GLY A 109 4.37 -17.35 7.84
CA GLY A 109 4.20 -18.58 8.61
C GLY A 109 4.95 -18.54 9.94
N THR A 110 5.57 -19.65 10.33
CA THR A 110 6.35 -19.78 11.57
C THR A 110 7.81 -19.34 11.42
N SER A 111 8.19 -18.79 10.26
CA SER A 111 9.56 -18.33 10.05
C SER A 111 9.75 -17.10 10.93
N GLY A 112 10.73 -17.11 11.84
CA GLY A 112 11.08 -15.98 12.72
C GLY A 112 11.62 -14.76 11.97
N ILE A 113 11.32 -14.64 10.67
CA ILE A 113 11.71 -13.55 9.79
C ILE A 113 10.92 -12.31 10.21
N ARG A 114 11.64 -11.20 10.37
CA ARG A 114 11.01 -9.90 10.63
C ARG A 114 10.12 -9.52 9.45
N ILE A 115 8.93 -8.99 9.71
CA ILE A 115 7.92 -8.60 8.71
C ILE A 115 8.50 -7.82 7.51
N LYS A 116 9.44 -6.89 7.75
CA LYS A 116 10.16 -6.18 6.68
C LYS A 116 10.93 -7.12 5.75
N GLY A 117 11.73 -8.03 6.32
CA GLY A 117 12.51 -8.99 5.56
C GLY A 117 11.65 -9.94 4.73
N LEU A 118 10.49 -10.32 5.25
CA LEU A 118 9.52 -11.13 4.52
C LEU A 118 9.06 -10.46 3.22
N CYS A 119 8.72 -9.16 3.27
CA CYS A 119 8.25 -8.45 2.07
C CYS A 119 9.33 -8.41 0.99
N LEU A 120 10.59 -8.20 1.37
CA LEU A 120 11.73 -8.22 0.46
C LEU A 120 11.97 -9.62 -0.12
N GLU A 121 11.89 -10.66 0.71
CA GLU A 121 12.00 -12.06 0.26
C GLU A 121 10.91 -12.41 -0.76
N GLN A 122 9.67 -11.98 -0.51
CA GLN A 122 8.55 -12.18 -1.45
C GLN A 122 8.77 -11.47 -2.78
N ALA A 123 9.37 -10.27 -2.77
CA ALA A 123 9.80 -9.58 -3.99
C ALA A 123 10.86 -10.39 -4.74
N GLN A 124 11.91 -10.84 -4.03
CA GLN A 124 13.03 -11.59 -4.61
C GLN A 124 12.65 -12.98 -5.16
N LYS A 125 11.56 -13.58 -4.65
CA LYS A 125 10.98 -14.82 -5.19
C LYS A 125 10.32 -14.64 -6.55
N GLN A 126 9.97 -13.41 -6.93
CA GLN A 126 9.36 -13.15 -8.23
C GLN A 126 10.44 -13.07 -9.32
N THR A 127 10.07 -13.38 -10.56
CA THR A 127 10.94 -13.07 -11.70
C THR A 127 11.20 -11.55 -11.72
N GLY A 128 12.47 -11.16 -11.76
CA GLY A 128 12.88 -9.76 -11.82
C GLY A 128 12.18 -9.04 -12.98
N GLY A 129 11.66 -7.84 -12.72
CA GLY A 129 10.89 -7.07 -13.69
C GLY A 129 9.44 -7.53 -13.89
N SER A 130 8.95 -8.54 -13.16
CA SER A 130 7.53 -8.87 -13.17
C SER A 130 6.71 -7.84 -12.40
N VAL A 131 5.44 -7.66 -12.77
CA VAL A 131 4.52 -6.75 -12.07
C VAL A 131 4.41 -7.08 -10.57
N LYS A 132 4.46 -8.36 -10.19
CA LYS A 132 4.45 -8.77 -8.76
C LYS A 132 5.69 -8.33 -8.00
N TYR A 133 6.86 -8.34 -8.65
CA TYR A 133 8.10 -7.85 -8.05
C TYR A 133 7.91 -6.40 -7.58
N TYR A 134 7.37 -5.53 -8.44
CA TYR A 134 7.16 -4.11 -8.10
C TYR A 134 6.13 -3.90 -6.99
N PHE A 135 5.02 -4.65 -6.98
CA PHE A 135 4.06 -4.55 -5.88
C PHE A 135 4.64 -5.01 -4.54
N TRP A 136 5.36 -6.14 -4.50
CA TRP A 136 6.04 -6.57 -3.28
C TRP A 136 7.12 -5.60 -2.82
N LEU A 137 7.88 -5.03 -3.75
CA LEU A 137 8.90 -4.03 -3.44
C LEU A 137 8.27 -2.74 -2.89
N SER A 138 7.15 -2.31 -3.46
CA SER A 138 6.42 -1.16 -2.96
C SER A 138 5.85 -1.39 -1.55
N VAL A 139 5.27 -2.56 -1.29
CA VAL A 139 4.85 -2.97 0.06
C VAL A 139 6.05 -2.97 1.00
N TYR A 140 7.19 -3.54 0.59
CA TYR A 140 8.42 -3.52 1.40
C TYR A 140 8.86 -2.12 1.79
N ASN A 141 8.85 -1.16 0.85
CA ASN A 141 9.25 0.22 1.12
C ASN A 141 8.29 0.89 2.11
N PHE A 142 6.97 0.77 1.90
CA PHE A 142 5.97 1.32 2.82
C PHE A 142 6.05 0.71 4.22
N ILE A 143 6.13 -0.62 4.31
CA ILE A 143 6.26 -1.35 5.58
C ILE A 143 7.57 -1.01 6.29
N SER A 144 8.64 -0.74 5.53
CA SER A 144 9.91 -0.29 6.11
C SER A 144 9.77 1.05 6.83
N ASN A 145 8.97 1.97 6.29
CA ASN A 145 8.66 3.26 6.90
C ASN A 145 7.69 3.10 8.08
N LEU A 146 6.59 2.39 7.89
CA LEU A 146 5.57 2.16 8.94
C LEU A 146 6.13 1.43 10.17
N PHE A 147 7.07 0.50 9.98
CA PHE A 147 7.70 -0.29 11.05
C PHE A 147 9.09 0.24 11.41
N SER A 148 9.42 1.47 11.02
CA SER A 148 10.66 2.12 11.44
C SER A 148 10.80 2.11 12.96
N LYS A 149 12.02 1.87 13.45
CA LYS A 149 12.30 2.07 14.86
C LYS A 149 12.25 3.58 15.11
N SER A 150 11.58 3.96 16.19
CA SER A 150 11.58 5.32 16.72
C SER A 150 11.60 5.18 18.22
N ASP A 151 12.55 5.86 18.87
CA ASP A 151 12.61 5.88 20.34
C ASP A 151 11.39 6.63 20.87
N PHE A 152 10.83 6.18 21.99
CA PHE A 152 9.71 6.89 22.63
C PHE A 152 10.15 8.18 23.32
N ASN A 153 11.45 8.41 23.44
CA ASN A 153 12.03 9.66 23.91
C ASN A 153 12.29 10.66 22.77
N ASP A 154 12.20 10.23 21.52
CA ASP A 154 12.33 11.12 20.36
C ASP A 154 11.04 11.93 20.13
N PRO A 155 11.10 13.06 19.39
CA PRO A 155 9.91 13.72 18.89
C PRO A 155 8.99 12.73 18.15
N LYS A 156 7.67 12.92 18.31
CA LYS A 156 6.65 12.12 17.62
C LYS A 156 6.96 12.04 16.11
N PRO A 157 6.91 10.84 15.51
CA PRO A 157 7.09 10.68 14.07
C PRO A 157 6.07 11.51 13.28
N GLN A 158 6.54 12.17 12.23
CA GLN A 158 5.68 12.93 11.29
C GLN A 158 4.85 12.02 10.37
N PHE A 159 5.17 10.73 10.32
CA PHE A 159 4.47 9.71 9.54
C PHE A 159 3.86 8.64 10.44
N LEU A 160 2.91 7.85 9.90
CA LEU A 160 2.38 6.69 10.58
C LEU A 160 3.51 5.76 11.05
N ASN A 161 3.56 5.51 12.37
CA ASN A 161 4.52 4.60 12.97
C ASN A 161 3.79 3.56 13.80
N ARG A 162 3.88 2.29 13.38
CA ARG A 162 3.17 1.15 13.98
C ARG A 162 3.41 1.01 15.47
N ASN A 163 4.65 1.20 15.93
CA ASN A 163 4.97 1.05 17.35
C ASN A 163 4.36 2.19 18.17
N TRP A 164 4.52 3.44 17.73
CA TRP A 164 3.91 4.57 18.42
C TRP A 164 2.39 4.47 18.49
N ILE A 165 1.74 4.04 17.41
CA ILE A 165 0.28 3.90 17.34
C ILE A 165 -0.20 2.77 18.25
N LEU A 166 0.33 1.55 18.07
CA LEU A 166 -0.16 0.37 18.81
C LEU A 166 0.25 0.36 20.30
N HIS A 167 1.27 1.12 20.70
CA HIS A 167 1.61 1.33 22.10
C HIS A 167 0.96 2.57 22.73
N GLY A 168 0.01 3.22 22.03
CA GLY A 168 -0.75 4.35 22.57
C GLY A 168 0.07 5.62 22.81
N ARG A 169 1.23 5.75 22.17
CA ARG A 169 2.13 6.91 22.27
C ARG A 169 1.80 7.99 21.24
N SER A 170 1.05 7.64 20.21
CA SER A 170 0.51 8.57 19.23
C SER A 170 -1.00 8.62 19.38
N VAL A 171 -1.51 9.64 20.07
CA VAL A 171 -2.90 10.08 19.91
C VAL A 171 -2.84 11.23 18.91
N ALA A 172 -2.75 10.91 17.62
CA ALA A 172 -2.63 11.92 16.58
C ALA A 172 -4.01 12.40 16.12
N GLU A 173 -4.05 13.62 15.57
CA GLU A 173 -5.06 14.01 14.61
C GLU A 173 -4.79 13.23 13.31
N TRP A 174 -5.18 11.96 13.26
CA TRP A 174 -5.10 11.19 12.03
C TRP A 174 -6.24 11.59 11.10
N GLU A 175 -5.91 11.70 9.83
CA GLU A 175 -6.83 12.18 8.82
C GLU A 175 -7.30 11.05 7.89
N LYS A 176 -8.20 11.41 6.99
CA LYS A 176 -8.69 10.53 5.93
C LYS A 176 -7.53 9.94 5.11
N THR A 177 -6.53 10.76 4.76
CA THR A 177 -5.33 10.34 4.01
C THR A 177 -4.57 9.22 4.69
N ASP A 178 -4.38 9.28 6.00
CA ASP A 178 -3.70 8.24 6.78
C ASP A 178 -4.43 6.91 6.71
N CYS A 179 -5.76 6.94 6.79
CA CYS A 179 -6.58 5.74 6.66
C CYS A 179 -6.50 5.18 5.23
N LEU A 180 -6.58 6.04 4.21
CA LEU A 180 -6.47 5.66 2.80
C LEU A 180 -5.13 4.99 2.49
N ARG A 181 -4.00 5.47 3.03
CA ARG A 181 -2.67 4.85 2.85
C ARG A 181 -2.65 3.40 3.31
N LEU A 182 -3.27 3.11 4.47
CA LEU A 182 -3.34 1.76 5.02
C LEU A 182 -4.30 0.87 4.23
N MET A 183 -5.46 1.39 3.82
CA MET A 183 -6.40 0.66 2.96
C MET A 183 -5.77 0.33 1.60
N GLN A 184 -5.10 1.29 0.96
CA GLN A 184 -4.38 1.07 -0.29
C GLN A 184 -3.26 0.05 -0.12
N THR A 185 -2.53 0.07 1.00
CA THR A 185 -1.51 -0.94 1.30
C THR A 185 -2.11 -2.34 1.36
N LEU A 186 -3.31 -2.50 1.96
CA LEU A 186 -4.02 -3.77 1.94
C LEU A 186 -4.40 -4.18 0.50
N ASP A 187 -4.92 -3.26 -0.31
CA ASP A 187 -5.26 -3.58 -1.71
C ASP A 187 -4.01 -3.92 -2.56
N THR A 188 -2.89 -3.23 -2.35
CA THR A 188 -1.60 -3.57 -2.98
C THR A 188 -1.16 -4.98 -2.58
N LEU A 189 -1.33 -5.38 -1.31
CA LEU A 189 -1.05 -6.74 -0.84
C LEU A 189 -1.95 -7.79 -1.50
N VAL A 190 -3.24 -7.49 -1.72
CA VAL A 190 -4.13 -8.35 -2.54
C VAL A 190 -3.53 -8.54 -3.93
N THR A 191 -3.08 -7.47 -4.56
CA THR A 191 -2.50 -7.51 -5.91
C THR A 191 -1.17 -8.27 -5.95
N ALA A 192 -0.31 -8.07 -4.95
CA ALA A 192 0.99 -8.76 -4.82
C ALA A 192 0.85 -10.28 -4.63
N THR A 193 -0.22 -10.72 -3.96
CA THR A 193 -0.46 -12.13 -3.58
C THR A 193 -1.32 -12.92 -4.57
N LYS A 194 -2.06 -12.25 -5.47
CA LYS A 194 -2.96 -12.91 -6.45
C LYS A 194 -2.23 -13.98 -7.28
N SER A 195 -2.71 -15.22 -7.24
CA SER A 195 -2.09 -16.40 -7.88
C SER A 195 -2.28 -16.45 -9.41
N ARG A 196 -3.37 -15.87 -9.94
CA ARG A 196 -3.65 -15.72 -11.39
C ARG A 196 -4.41 -14.40 -11.60
N GLY A 197 -4.09 -13.65 -12.66
CA GLY A 197 -4.88 -12.46 -13.03
C GLY A 197 -4.11 -11.17 -13.34
N ILE A 198 -2.81 -11.24 -13.63
CA ILE A 198 -2.06 -10.08 -14.12
C ILE A 198 -2.29 -9.85 -15.63
N ARG A 199 -3.16 -10.65 -16.30
CA ARG A 199 -3.41 -10.50 -17.74
C ARG A 199 -4.10 -9.16 -18.06
N SER A 200 -5.09 -8.70 -17.29
CA SER A 200 -5.73 -7.39 -17.52
C SER A 200 -4.80 -6.20 -17.22
N TYR A 201 -3.96 -6.32 -16.18
CA TYR A 201 -2.95 -5.32 -15.86
C TYR A 201 -1.84 -5.31 -16.91
N LEU A 202 -1.37 -6.47 -17.38
CA LEU A 202 -0.39 -6.55 -18.48
C LEU A 202 -0.97 -6.10 -19.81
N GLU A 203 -2.25 -6.32 -20.11
CA GLU A 203 -2.87 -5.82 -21.35
C GLU A 203 -2.92 -4.29 -21.30
N LYS A 204 -3.44 -3.70 -20.20
CA LYS A 204 -3.42 -2.24 -19.96
C LYS A 204 -1.99 -1.67 -19.99
N TRP A 205 -1.06 -2.30 -19.26
CA TRP A 205 0.33 -1.84 -19.14
C TRP A 205 1.14 -2.08 -20.42
N LYS A 206 0.82 -3.10 -21.25
CA LYS A 206 1.45 -3.34 -22.56
C LYS A 206 0.86 -2.46 -23.66
N GLU A 207 -0.44 -2.16 -23.63
CA GLU A 207 -1.07 -1.20 -24.54
C GLU A 207 -0.48 0.19 -24.33
N ASP A 208 -0.32 0.61 -23.08
CA ASP A 208 0.34 1.89 -22.75
C ASP A 208 1.82 1.89 -23.17
N SER A 209 2.55 0.78 -22.99
CA SER A 209 3.94 0.68 -23.47
C SER A 209 4.07 0.80 -25.00
N LYS A 210 3.10 0.27 -25.76
CA LYS A 210 3.08 0.32 -27.23
C LYS A 210 2.67 1.67 -27.80
N LEU A 211 1.86 2.45 -27.08
CA LEU A 211 1.51 3.82 -27.45
C LEU A 211 2.69 4.80 -27.33
N ILE A 212 3.77 4.39 -26.68
CA ILE A 212 4.93 5.25 -26.41
C ILE A 212 6.15 4.92 -27.32
N GLU A 213 6.04 3.88 -28.17
CA GLU A 213 7.03 3.53 -29.20
C GLU A 213 6.67 4.06 -30.62
N ARG A 214 5.58 4.85 -30.74
CA ARG A 214 5.25 5.63 -31.95
C ARG A 214 5.42 7.11 -31.67
#